data_AF-K6ZYE7-F1
#
_entry.id   AF-K6ZYE7-F1
#
_cell.length_a   1.000
_cell.length_b   1.000
_cell.length_c   1.000
_cell.angle_alpha   90.00
_cell.angle_beta   90.00
_cell.angle_gamma   90.00
#
_symmetry.space_group_name_H-M   'P 1'
#
loop_
_entity.id
_entity.type
_entity.pdbx_description
1 polymer ?
#
loop_
_entity_poly.entity_id
_entity_poly.type
_entity_poly.pdbx_seq_one_letter_code
_entity_poly.pdbx_strand_id
1 'polypeptide(L)' 'SASMYVMYIKEGTYKEYVTVPRTVTNLVMIGDGAAKTIITGNKNFKMNLTTKDTATMEAIGNGFFMKDIRV' A
#
# COMPACT_ATOMS: atom_id res chain seq x y z
N SER A 1 -1.30 19.67 -16.44
CA SER A 1 -1.86 18.94 -15.28
C SER A 1 -1.38 17.50 -15.36
N ALA A 2 -0.90 16.90 -14.28
CA ALA A 2 -0.54 15.48 -14.27
C ALA A 2 -1.80 14.64 -14.02
N SER A 3 -2.02 13.61 -14.84
CA SER A 3 -3.19 12.73 -14.70
C SER A 3 -3.02 11.78 -13.52
N MET A 4 -4.03 11.70 -12.66
CA MET A 4 -4.08 10.73 -11.57
C MET A 4 -4.53 9.37 -12.09
N TYR A 5 -3.90 8.29 -11.62
CA TYR A 5 -4.36 6.93 -11.84
C TYR A 5 -5.06 6.43 -10.58
N VAL A 6 -6.37 6.21 -10.65
CA VAL A 6 -7.18 5.79 -9.50
C VAL A 6 -7.35 4.28 -9.51
N MET A 7 -6.82 3.64 -8.48
CA MET A 7 -7.01 2.23 -8.18
C MET A 7 -8.02 2.09 -7.05
N TYR A 8 -9.17 1.50 -7.35
CA TYR A 8 -10.19 1.18 -6.36
C TYR A 8 -10.02 -0.26 -5.86
N ILE A 9 -10.05 -0.44 -4.54
CA ILE A 9 -9.79 -1.70 -3.86
C ILE A 9 -11.04 -2.05 -3.06
N LYS A 10 -11.65 -3.20 -3.38
CA LYS A 10 -12.86 -3.64 -2.70
C LYS A 10 -12.59 -4.02 -1.24
N GLU A 11 -13.65 -4.16 -0.47
CA GLU A 11 -13.58 -4.74 0.86
C GLU A 11 -12.93 -6.13 0.82
N GLY A 12 -12.08 -6.39 1.81
CA GLY A 12 -11.29 -7.59 1.88
C GLY A 12 -10.09 -7.44 2.81
N THR A 13 -9.60 -8.59 3.26
CA THR A 13 -8.30 -8.69 3.92
C THR A 13 -7.29 -9.30 2.95
N TYR A 14 -6.31 -8.49 2.57
CA TYR A 14 -5.28 -8.77 1.60
C TYR A 14 -3.98 -9.09 2.33
N LYS A 15 -3.62 -10.38 2.42
CA LYS A 15 -2.38 -10.82 3.09
C LYS A 15 -1.21 -10.83 2.10
N GLU A 16 -0.72 -9.65 1.77
CA GLU A 16 0.30 -9.43 0.74
C GLU A 16 1.27 -8.31 1.12
N TYR A 17 2.39 -8.24 0.42
CA TYR A 17 3.39 -7.18 0.57
C TYR A 17 3.39 -6.31 -0.68
N VAL A 18 3.02 -5.04 -0.54
CA VAL A 18 2.78 -4.13 -1.68
C VAL A 18 3.93 -3.13 -1.80
N THR A 19 4.43 -2.93 -3.02
CA THR A 19 5.40 -1.89 -3.34
C THR A 19 4.87 -0.99 -4.44
N VAL A 20 4.79 0.31 -4.18
CA VAL A 20 4.60 1.36 -5.20
C VAL A 20 5.98 1.90 -5.57
N PRO A 21 6.62 1.37 -6.63
CA PRO A 21 7.98 1.75 -6.98
C PRO A 21 8.03 3.19 -7.52
N ARG A 22 9.24 3.75 -7.61
CA ARG A 22 9.47 5.12 -8.14
C ARG A 22 8.91 5.37 -9.54
N THR A 23 8.81 4.31 -10.35
CA THR A 23 8.28 4.38 -11.72
C THR A 23 6.76 4.56 -11.77
N VAL A 24 6.05 4.27 -10.67
CA VAL A 24 4.61 4.49 -10.55
C VAL A 24 4.38 5.86 -9.92
N THR A 25 3.89 6.82 -10.71
CA THR A 25 3.64 8.19 -10.24
C THR A 25 2.15 8.52 -10.29
N ASN A 26 1.72 9.44 -9.41
CA ASN A 26 0.33 9.92 -9.32
C ASN A 26 -0.72 8.79 -9.12
N LEU A 27 -0.35 7.74 -8.39
CA LEU A 27 -1.24 6.66 -8.01
C LEU A 27 -2.12 7.08 -6.81
N VAL A 28 -3.42 6.92 -6.96
CA VAL A 28 -4.43 7.13 -5.92
C VAL A 28 -5.06 5.78 -5.59
N MET A 29 -4.90 5.28 -4.36
CA MET A 29 -5.55 4.05 -3.88
C MET A 29 -6.73 4.41 -2.98
N ILE A 30 -7.92 3.88 -3.30
CA ILE A 30 -9.16 4.13 -2.56
C ILE A 30 -9.82 2.80 -2.18
N GLY A 31 -10.06 2.60 -0.89
CA GLY A 31 -10.77 1.42 -0.36
C GLY A 31 -12.25 1.66 -0.06
N ASP A 32 -12.95 0.59 0.34
CA ASP A 32 -14.34 0.63 0.80
C ASP A 32 -14.51 1.15 2.25
N GLY A 33 -13.40 1.48 2.91
CA GLY A 33 -13.34 1.95 4.30
C GLY A 33 -12.18 1.30 5.04
N ALA A 34 -11.50 2.04 5.92
CA ALA A 34 -10.30 1.53 6.61
C ALA A 34 -10.56 0.27 7.48
N ALA A 35 -11.81 0.05 7.92
CA ALA A 35 -12.21 -1.18 8.62
C ALA A 35 -12.54 -2.35 7.69
N LYS A 36 -12.76 -2.10 6.39
CA LYS A 36 -13.23 -3.06 5.39
C LYS A 36 -12.13 -3.48 4.41
N THR A 37 -11.25 -2.56 4.02
CA THR A 37 -10.14 -2.81 3.11
C THR A 37 -8.83 -2.79 3.91
N ILE A 38 -8.25 -3.97 4.11
CA ILE A 38 -7.10 -4.18 5.00
C ILE A 38 -5.99 -4.88 4.22
N ILE A 39 -4.83 -4.25 4.12
CA ILE A 39 -3.58 -4.89 3.67
C ILE A 39 -2.83 -5.34 4.92
N THR A 40 -2.36 -6.57 4.99
CA THR A 40 -1.73 -7.10 6.20
C THR A 40 -0.52 -7.98 5.92
N GLY A 41 0.49 -7.84 6.77
CA GLY A 41 1.74 -8.57 6.74
C GLY A 41 2.25 -8.83 8.16
N ASN A 42 3.21 -9.75 8.29
CA ASN A 42 3.77 -10.16 9.57
C ASN A 42 5.29 -10.35 9.53
N LYS A 43 5.96 -9.80 8.52
CA LYS A 43 7.42 -9.69 8.49
C LYS A 43 7.91 -8.95 9.72
N ASN A 44 9.01 -9.42 10.29
CA ASN A 44 9.62 -8.82 11.45
C ASN A 44 11.12 -9.14 11.46
N PHE A 45 11.86 -8.44 12.33
CA PHE A 45 13.31 -8.56 12.43
C PHE A 45 13.81 -9.99 12.71
N LYS A 46 13.03 -10.83 13.42
CA LYS A 46 13.42 -12.22 13.72
C LYS A 46 13.51 -13.09 12.46
N MET A 47 13.02 -12.60 11.33
CA MET A 47 13.17 -13.23 10.01
C MET A 47 14.46 -12.81 9.29
N ASN A 48 15.43 -12.21 9.97
CA ASN A 48 16.68 -11.67 9.40
C ASN A 48 16.46 -10.61 8.32
N LEU A 49 15.42 -9.79 8.50
CA LEU A 49 15.08 -8.67 7.64
C LEU A 49 15.53 -7.35 8.28
N THR A 50 15.94 -6.38 7.47
CA THR A 50 16.12 -5.02 7.99
C THR A 50 14.76 -4.42 8.31
N THR A 51 14.71 -3.41 9.19
CA THR A 51 13.44 -2.73 9.54
C THR A 51 12.70 -2.24 8.29
N LYS A 52 13.42 -1.75 7.27
CA LYS A 52 12.83 -1.34 6.00
C LYS A 52 12.13 -2.52 5.31
N ASP A 53 12.81 -3.65 5.17
CA ASP A 53 12.28 -4.83 4.47
C ASP A 53 11.10 -5.51 5.19
N THR A 54 10.78 -5.09 6.41
CA THR A 54 9.61 -5.60 7.16
C THR A 54 8.28 -4.92 6.80
N ALA A 55 8.30 -3.82 6.04
CA ALA A 55 7.10 -3.08 5.68
C ALA A 55 6.06 -3.96 4.95
N THR A 56 4.82 -3.92 5.42
CA THR A 56 3.66 -4.52 4.73
C THR A 56 3.39 -3.79 3.40
N MET A 57 3.58 -2.47 3.40
CA MET A 57 3.44 -1.64 2.21
C MET A 57 4.55 -0.59 2.16
N GLU A 58 5.13 -0.40 0.98
CA GLU A 58 6.08 0.68 0.71
C GLU A 58 5.57 1.54 -0.44
N ALA A 59 5.53 2.86 -0.24
CA ALA A 59 5.20 3.81 -1.29
C ALA A 59 6.36 4.78 -1.54
N ILE A 60 6.98 4.68 -2.72
CA ILE A 60 8.18 5.44 -3.10
C ILE A 60 7.88 6.39 -4.27
N GLY A 61 6.86 6.09 -5.06
CA GLY A 61 6.42 6.90 -6.20
C GLY A 61 5.94 8.31 -5.81
N ASN A 62 6.32 9.31 -6.60
CA ASN A 62 5.87 10.69 -6.39
C ASN A 62 4.36 10.83 -6.66
N GLY A 63 3.67 11.62 -5.83
CA GLY A 63 2.23 11.87 -5.97
C GLY A 63 1.35 10.71 -5.53
N PHE A 64 1.86 9.79 -4.71
CA PHE A 64 1.06 8.74 -4.09
C PHE A 64 0.03 9.31 -3.10
N PHE A 65 -1.21 8.82 -3.17
CA PHE A 65 -2.26 9.13 -2.20
C PHE A 65 -3.03 7.85 -1.86
N MET A 66 -3.41 7.69 -0.60
CA MET A 66 -4.19 6.56 -0.11
C MET A 66 -5.29 7.03 0.82
N LYS A 67 -6.50 6.49 0.63
CA LYS A 67 -7.65 6.77 1.48
C LYS A 67 -8.48 5.52 1.70
N ASP A 68 -9.12 5.44 2.88
CA ASP A 68 -10.10 4.40 3.21
C ASP A 68 -9.53 2.96 3.15
N ILE A 69 -8.24 2.83 3.45
CA ILE A 69 -7.47 1.57 3.50
C ILE A 69 -6.68 1.54 4.82
N ARG A 70 -6.65 0.38 5.50
CA ARG A 70 -5.74 0.10 6.62
C ARG A 70 -4.57 -0.75 6.13
N VAL A 71 -3.37 -0.41 6.59
CA VAL A 71 -2.13 -1.17 6.42
C VAL A 71 -1.58 -1.53 7.80
#